data_AF-A0A6M3IY74-F1
#
_entry.id   AF-A0A6M3IY74-F1
#
_cell.length_a   1.000
_cell.length_b   1.000
_cell.length_c   1.000
_cell.angle_alpha   90.00
_cell.angle_beta   90.00
_cell.angle_gamma   90.00
#
_symmetry.space_group_name_H-M   'P 1'
#
loop_
_entity.id
_entity.type
_entity.pdbx_description
1 polymer ?
#
loop_
_entity_poly.entity_id
_entity_poly.type
_entity_poly.pdbx_seq_one_letter_code
_entity_poly.pdbx_strand_id
1 'polypeptide(L)'
;MPKIPTGQRTESFPVGGEPRYPIGSLLQGQAAMARFGETVSNTASQVSDWISQATELREYSEILPEAWKAQHDLSLKYSLDKDPATALQRFDNDSTDLKEGFSARFSSGKARARFLLDWSKSTLTERSELEKDIVKNTRALALQGLKKGLGGLAVNAFEAQSDELFEMNLTKGQGIIAAAQAARLIDPTKAAEITEWFEDEISTRQFTKDYARNPARAEAKLFAGEYTGITDAEKRLRLMEQSRRRAESLDKERLKRIEDREKAQEKALKLEQDKTTGDSWKAHYTGALTQEQLDELFRRRLLPPEEYKALLKARNETPTPKDNAAVAGDLYTAMHRSSGVAGREQVYEQARTAFSRGQITQGTYVSLLGLKDSYDQREITEGRRGVPSDYDVAEKYVLTQVQTYGPMAEFVDPEARNRTARAMLYFHQEVAKGRAPMSVADETVERYRRTPPMPSGFPRPRYGAIYDPTDEASAREQITRCEQLIKYTTQNIQAGALEAQIGRQEIGNLYEIRDALRAWMSYSQEQARYRDEQKRMLEQARGK
;
A
#
# COMPACT_ATOMS: atom_id res chain seq x y z
N MET A 1 5.64 94.86 29.16
CA MET A 1 5.85 96.25 29.61
C MET A 1 5.63 97.22 28.45
N PRO A 2 4.55 98.00 28.46
CA PRO A 2 4.47 99.27 27.74
C PRO A 2 4.43 100.45 28.72
N LYS A 3 5.07 101.55 28.30
CA LYS A 3 5.37 102.75 29.11
C LYS A 3 4.09 103.54 29.48
N ILE A 4 3.95 103.84 30.76
CA ILE A 4 2.98 104.79 31.34
C ILE A 4 3.50 106.22 31.11
N PRO A 5 2.73 107.15 30.52
CA PRO A 5 3.03 108.56 30.58
C PRO A 5 2.32 109.19 31.79
N THR A 6 3.11 109.50 32.82
CA THR A 6 2.74 110.38 33.93
C THR A 6 2.85 111.83 33.47
N GLY A 7 1.71 112.48 33.29
CA GLY A 7 1.61 113.91 32.99
C GLY A 7 0.49 114.55 33.79
N GLN A 8 0.71 114.75 35.10
CA GLN A 8 -0.13 115.61 35.92
C GLN A 8 0.15 117.08 35.57
N ARG A 9 -0.82 117.75 34.95
CA ARG A 9 -0.94 119.21 34.98
C ARG A 9 -1.99 119.57 36.02
N THR A 10 -1.54 120.19 37.09
CA THR A 10 -2.37 120.89 38.08
C THR A 10 -2.76 122.25 37.49
N GLU A 11 -3.98 122.37 36.98
CA GLU A 11 -4.59 123.67 36.69
C GLU A 11 -5.56 124.02 37.83
N SER A 12 -5.36 125.21 38.39
CA SER A 12 -6.12 125.84 39.45
C SER A 12 -7.55 126.16 38.99
N PHE A 13 -8.55 125.70 39.74
CA PHE A 13 -9.95 126.07 39.56
C PHE A 13 -10.25 127.44 40.20
N PRO A 14 -10.87 128.40 39.48
CA PRO A 14 -11.48 129.56 40.12
C PRO A 14 -12.81 129.17 40.76
N VAL A 15 -12.96 129.56 42.03
CA VAL A 15 -14.19 129.54 42.80
C VAL A 15 -15.07 130.70 42.31
N GLY A 16 -16.30 130.42 41.88
CA GLY A 16 -17.35 131.43 41.67
C GLY A 16 -17.84 131.55 40.23
N GLY A 17 -18.75 130.67 39.85
CA GLY A 17 -19.54 130.79 38.63
C GLY A 17 -20.50 129.61 38.52
N GLU A 18 -21.81 129.88 38.59
CA GLU A 18 -22.83 128.85 38.39
C GLU A 18 -22.60 128.15 37.04
N PRO A 19 -22.46 126.82 37.02
CA PRO A 19 -22.22 126.10 35.78
C PRO A 19 -23.54 126.00 35.01
N ARG A 20 -23.77 126.92 34.07
CA ARG A 20 -24.70 126.68 32.97
C ARG A 20 -24.06 125.67 32.02
N TYR A 21 -24.23 124.39 32.33
CA TYR A 21 -23.93 123.32 31.38
C TYR A 21 -24.80 123.52 30.13
N PRO A 22 -24.22 123.66 28.92
CA PRO A 22 -25.02 123.69 27.72
C PRO A 22 -25.62 122.30 27.53
N ILE A 23 -26.95 122.20 27.64
CA ILE A 23 -27.76 120.99 27.48
C ILE A 23 -27.40 120.22 26.19
N GLY A 24 -26.88 120.91 25.16
CA GLY A 24 -26.37 120.29 23.93
C GLY A 24 -25.18 119.33 24.10
N SER A 25 -24.32 119.51 25.11
CA SER A 25 -23.15 118.64 25.35
C SER A 25 -23.52 117.29 25.99
N LEU A 26 -24.56 117.28 26.83
CA LEU A 26 -25.13 116.06 27.42
C LEU A 26 -25.85 115.21 26.37
N LEU A 27 -26.58 115.84 25.45
CA LEU A 27 -27.26 115.15 24.35
C LEU A 27 -26.28 114.55 23.33
N GLN A 28 -25.17 115.25 23.03
CA GLN A 28 -24.10 114.70 22.18
C GLN A 28 -23.37 113.53 22.86
N GLY A 29 -23.13 113.60 24.18
CA GLY A 29 -22.55 112.49 24.94
C GLY A 29 -23.45 111.24 24.97
N GLN A 30 -24.76 111.41 25.11
CA GLN A 30 -25.73 110.31 25.05
C GLN A 30 -25.80 109.67 23.67
N ALA A 31 -25.77 110.46 22.60
CA ALA A 31 -25.74 109.94 21.23
C ALA A 31 -24.44 109.18 20.91
N ALA A 32 -23.29 109.64 21.42
CA ALA A 32 -22.01 108.95 21.27
C ALA A 32 -21.96 107.62 22.04
N MET A 33 -22.50 107.58 23.27
CA MET A 33 -22.62 106.34 24.06
C MET A 33 -23.56 105.32 23.42
N ALA A 34 -24.68 105.76 22.82
CA ALA A 34 -25.59 104.88 22.10
C ALA A 34 -24.92 104.25 20.87
N ARG A 35 -24.19 105.03 20.06
CA ARG A 35 -23.43 104.54 18.91
C ARG A 35 -22.29 103.59 19.32
N PHE A 36 -21.63 103.87 20.44
CA PHE A 36 -20.62 102.96 21.00
C PHE A 36 -21.24 101.63 21.44
N GLY A 37 -22.39 101.67 22.13
CA GLY A 37 -23.13 100.47 22.51
C GLY A 37 -23.57 99.62 21.31
N GLU A 38 -24.04 100.25 20.24
CA GLU A 38 -24.42 99.58 18.99
C GLU A 38 -23.20 98.95 18.29
N THR A 39 -22.06 99.64 18.26
CA THR A 39 -20.80 99.13 17.68
C THR A 39 -20.27 97.93 18.46
N VAL A 40 -20.30 97.99 19.79
CA VAL A 40 -19.90 96.88 20.67
C VAL A 40 -20.84 95.69 20.50
N SER A 41 -22.15 95.93 20.42
CA SER A 41 -23.15 94.88 20.17
C SER A 41 -22.93 94.18 18.83
N ASN A 42 -22.74 94.95 17.75
CA ASN A 42 -22.46 94.42 16.42
C ASN A 42 -21.15 93.62 16.37
N THR A 43 -20.11 94.11 17.04
CA THR A 43 -18.81 93.42 17.12
C THR A 43 -18.93 92.13 17.94
N ALA A 44 -19.66 92.15 19.06
CA ALA A 44 -19.91 90.95 19.87
C ALA A 44 -20.71 89.89 19.09
N SER A 45 -21.69 90.32 18.29
CA SER A 45 -22.44 89.45 17.37
C SER A 45 -21.52 88.81 16.33
N GLN A 46 -20.66 89.60 15.68
CA GLN A 46 -19.70 89.09 14.69
C GLN A 46 -18.67 88.11 15.29
N VAL A 47 -18.15 88.41 16.48
CA VAL A 47 -17.21 87.53 17.18
C VAL A 47 -17.91 86.22 17.59
N SER A 48 -19.15 86.29 18.05
CA SER A 48 -19.97 85.10 18.34
C SER A 48 -20.16 84.24 17.08
N ASP A 49 -20.46 84.86 15.93
CA ASP A 49 -20.59 84.15 14.66
C ASP A 49 -19.28 83.48 14.23
N TRP A 50 -18.13 84.16 14.40
CA TRP A 50 -16.82 83.60 14.08
C TRP A 50 -16.45 82.43 14.99
N ILE A 51 -16.72 82.52 16.29
CA ILE A 51 -16.48 81.42 17.23
C ILE A 51 -17.36 80.21 16.87
N SER A 52 -18.63 80.45 16.51
CA SER A 52 -19.54 79.40 16.05
C SER A 52 -19.02 78.73 14.78
N GLN A 53 -18.58 79.50 13.78
CA GLN A 53 -17.99 78.98 12.53
C GLN A 53 -16.68 78.21 12.77
N ALA A 54 -15.81 78.69 13.66
CA ALA A 54 -14.56 78.02 14.00
C ALA A 54 -14.81 76.68 14.72
N THR A 55 -15.80 76.64 15.60
CA THR A 55 -16.23 75.42 16.28
C THR A 55 -16.84 74.43 15.28
N GLU A 56 -17.72 74.91 14.38
CA GLU A 56 -18.27 74.12 13.28
C GLU A 56 -17.18 73.46 12.43
N LEU A 57 -16.18 74.24 11.99
CA LEU A 57 -15.09 73.72 11.15
C LEU A 57 -14.20 72.73 11.89
N ARG A 58 -13.91 72.98 13.17
CA ARG A 58 -13.08 72.10 14.00
C ARG A 58 -13.76 70.75 14.20
N GLU A 59 -15.00 70.73 14.69
CA GLU A 59 -15.77 69.50 14.88
C GLU A 59 -15.87 68.70 13.57
N TYR A 60 -16.12 69.39 12.47
CA TYR A 60 -16.19 68.78 11.14
C TYR A 60 -14.87 68.13 10.74
N SER A 61 -13.74 68.82 10.94
CA SER A 61 -12.42 68.33 10.56
C SER A 61 -11.94 67.16 11.40
N GLU A 62 -12.34 67.08 12.66
CA GLU A 62 -11.93 66.02 13.58
C GLU A 62 -12.78 64.76 13.40
N ILE A 63 -14.10 64.91 13.24
CA ILE A 63 -15.03 63.77 13.24
C ILE A 63 -15.17 63.13 11.86
N LEU A 64 -15.16 63.92 10.79
CA LEU A 64 -15.47 63.43 9.43
C LEU A 64 -14.50 62.35 8.91
N PRO A 65 -13.17 62.46 9.07
CA PRO A 65 -12.24 61.44 8.59
C PRO A 65 -12.44 60.09 9.29
N GLU A 66 -12.70 60.11 10.60
CA GLU A 66 -13.02 58.90 11.37
C GLU A 66 -14.32 58.25 10.88
N ALA A 67 -15.34 59.09 10.64
CA ALA A 67 -16.64 58.66 10.17
C ALA A 67 -16.56 58.01 8.78
N TRP A 68 -15.84 58.63 7.84
CA TRP A 68 -15.61 58.06 6.50
C TRP A 68 -14.82 56.77 6.53
N LYS A 69 -13.78 56.69 7.37
CA LYS A 69 -13.02 55.46 7.55
C LYS A 69 -13.92 54.33 8.07
N ALA A 70 -14.70 54.59 9.11
CA ALA A 70 -15.61 53.59 9.67
C ALA A 70 -16.66 53.12 8.65
N GLN A 71 -17.14 54.02 7.81
CA GLN A 71 -18.09 53.70 6.75
C GLN A 71 -17.48 52.84 5.63
N HIS A 72 -16.25 53.17 5.22
CA HIS A 72 -15.50 52.37 4.26
C HIS A 72 -15.16 50.97 4.81
N ASP A 73 -14.70 50.89 6.06
CA ASP A 73 -14.42 49.62 6.74
C ASP A 73 -15.69 48.75 6.83
N LEU A 74 -16.87 49.38 7.00
CA LEU A 74 -18.16 48.70 6.98
C LEU A 74 -18.50 48.13 5.60
N SER A 75 -18.26 48.90 4.53
CA SER A 75 -18.44 48.46 3.14
C SER A 75 -17.55 47.25 2.84
N LEU A 76 -16.26 47.31 3.22
CA LEU A 76 -15.32 46.20 3.07
C LEU A 76 -15.77 44.95 3.84
N LYS A 77 -16.22 45.11 5.09
CA LYS A 77 -16.75 44.00 5.92
C LYS A 77 -17.87 43.25 5.19
N TYR A 78 -18.81 43.97 4.59
CA TYR A 78 -19.97 43.35 3.92
C TYR A 78 -19.69 42.89 2.49
N SER A 79 -18.66 43.42 1.83
CA SER A 79 -18.21 42.93 0.51
C SER A 79 -17.73 41.47 0.56
N LEU A 80 -17.24 41.05 1.73
CA LEU A 80 -16.73 39.70 2.01
C LEU A 80 -17.74 38.84 2.80
N ASP A 81 -18.99 39.29 2.98
CA ASP A 81 -20.00 38.52 3.70
C ASP A 81 -20.28 37.20 2.97
N LYS A 82 -20.45 36.13 3.74
CA LYS A 82 -20.81 34.80 3.24
C LYS A 82 -22.25 34.75 2.73
N ASP A 83 -23.09 35.67 3.19
CA ASP A 83 -24.47 35.79 2.78
C ASP A 83 -24.71 37.09 1.97
N PRO A 84 -24.38 37.08 0.66
CA PRO A 84 -24.56 38.25 -0.21
C PRO A 84 -26.02 38.70 -0.30
N ALA A 85 -27.00 37.84 -0.01
CA ALA A 85 -28.41 38.17 -0.11
C ALA A 85 -28.86 39.16 0.97
N THR A 86 -28.23 39.14 2.14
CA THR A 86 -28.58 40.02 3.27
C THR A 86 -27.53 41.11 3.55
N ALA A 87 -26.39 41.07 2.89
CA ALA A 87 -25.26 41.99 3.10
C ALA A 87 -25.64 43.48 2.93
N LEU A 88 -26.41 43.84 1.89
CA LEU A 88 -26.85 45.24 1.68
C LEU A 88 -27.76 45.74 2.82
N GLN A 89 -28.70 44.90 3.26
CA GLN A 89 -29.61 45.27 4.34
C GLN A 89 -28.86 45.45 5.67
N ARG A 90 -27.88 44.56 5.94
CA ARG A 90 -27.03 44.68 7.14
C ARG A 90 -26.12 45.91 7.07
N PHE A 91 -25.57 46.22 5.90
CA PHE A 91 -24.83 47.46 5.68
C PHE A 91 -25.70 48.69 5.94
N ASP A 92 -26.93 48.72 5.42
CA ASP A 92 -27.86 49.85 5.61
C ASP A 92 -28.19 50.05 7.11
N ASN A 93 -28.39 48.96 7.85
CA ASN A 93 -28.62 48.99 9.31
C ASN A 93 -27.40 49.49 10.09
N ASP A 94 -26.24 48.85 9.92
CA ASP A 94 -25.02 49.22 10.64
C ASP A 94 -24.56 50.64 10.25
N SER A 95 -24.76 51.06 9.01
CA SER A 95 -24.46 52.43 8.57
C SER A 95 -25.39 53.45 9.25
N THR A 96 -26.61 53.06 9.60
CA THR A 96 -27.54 53.92 10.36
C THR A 96 -27.06 54.07 11.79
N ASP A 97 -26.64 52.97 12.43
CA ASP A 97 -26.08 53.01 13.79
C ASP A 97 -24.81 53.88 13.86
N LEU A 98 -23.90 53.73 12.89
CA LEU A 98 -22.71 54.60 12.79
C LEU A 98 -23.09 56.07 12.60
N LYS A 99 -24.06 56.35 11.72
CA LYS A 99 -24.55 57.72 11.47
C LYS A 99 -25.04 58.36 12.77
N GLU A 100 -25.84 57.63 13.55
CA GLU A 100 -26.38 58.11 14.81
C GLU A 100 -25.26 58.40 15.81
N GLY A 101 -24.35 57.44 15.99
CA GLY A 101 -23.20 57.56 16.89
C GLY A 101 -22.29 58.75 16.57
N PHE A 102 -21.92 58.93 15.30
CA PHE A 102 -21.11 60.08 14.87
C PHE A 102 -21.88 61.39 14.93
N SER A 103 -23.16 61.42 14.56
CA SER A 103 -23.96 62.65 14.59
C SER A 103 -24.15 63.21 16.00
N ALA A 104 -24.15 62.35 17.02
CA ALA A 104 -24.26 62.73 18.42
C ALA A 104 -22.99 63.42 18.97
N ARG A 105 -21.85 63.30 18.27
CA ARG A 105 -20.58 63.94 18.65
C ARG A 105 -20.51 65.42 18.28
N PHE A 106 -21.40 65.90 17.41
CA PHE A 106 -21.44 67.31 17.02
C PHE A 106 -22.27 68.12 18.02
N SER A 107 -21.66 69.16 18.60
CA SER A 107 -22.39 70.10 19.45
C SER A 107 -23.11 71.18 18.63
N SER A 108 -22.57 71.54 17.46
CA SER A 108 -23.23 72.47 16.54
C SER A 108 -24.29 71.78 15.69
N GLY A 109 -25.53 72.27 15.77
CA GLY A 109 -26.64 71.80 14.93
C GLY A 109 -26.37 71.98 13.42
N LYS A 110 -25.62 73.01 13.03
CA LYS A 110 -25.26 73.28 11.63
C LYS A 110 -24.14 72.35 11.14
N ALA A 111 -23.12 72.09 11.96
CA ALA A 111 -22.10 71.08 11.65
C ALA A 111 -22.72 69.69 11.54
N ARG A 112 -23.63 69.34 12.45
CA ARG A 112 -24.41 68.10 12.41
C ARG A 112 -25.23 67.98 11.13
N ALA A 113 -25.96 69.03 10.73
CA ALA A 113 -26.75 69.03 9.50
C ALA A 113 -25.87 68.81 8.25
N ARG A 114 -24.71 69.48 8.19
CA ARG A 114 -23.74 69.29 7.10
C ARG A 114 -23.21 67.86 7.07
N PHE A 115 -22.86 67.29 8.22
CA PHE A 115 -22.39 65.92 8.34
C PHE A 115 -23.44 64.92 7.84
N LEU A 116 -24.70 65.09 8.22
CA LEU A 116 -25.79 64.20 7.78
C LEU A 116 -25.97 64.19 6.26
N LEU A 117 -25.78 65.35 5.62
CA LEU A 117 -25.84 65.46 4.16
C LEU A 117 -24.67 64.74 3.48
N ASP A 118 -23.45 64.98 3.94
CA ASP A 118 -22.25 64.35 3.37
C ASP A 118 -22.21 62.84 3.66
N TRP A 119 -22.67 62.41 4.84
CA TRP A 119 -22.86 61.00 5.17
C TRP A 119 -23.80 60.32 4.20
N SER A 120 -24.96 60.92 3.89
CA SER A 120 -25.92 60.32 2.95
C SER A 120 -25.32 60.08 1.56
N LYS A 121 -24.49 61.01 1.06
CA LYS A 121 -23.79 60.88 -0.23
C LYS A 121 -22.73 59.78 -0.18
N SER A 122 -21.97 59.75 0.91
CA SER A 122 -20.97 58.70 1.16
C SER A 122 -21.61 57.32 1.23
N THR A 123 -22.71 57.16 2.00
CA THR A 123 -23.48 55.90 2.09
C THR A 123 -23.93 55.44 0.72
N LEU A 124 -24.48 56.32 -0.11
CA LEU A 124 -24.94 55.95 -1.46
C LEU A 124 -23.79 55.47 -2.35
N THR A 125 -22.62 56.09 -2.23
CA THR A 125 -21.42 55.72 -3.00
C THR A 125 -20.92 54.34 -2.57
N GLU A 126 -20.68 54.15 -1.27
CA GLU A 126 -20.22 52.89 -0.69
C GLU A 126 -21.23 51.75 -0.93
N ARG A 127 -22.53 52.02 -0.80
CA ARG A 127 -23.59 51.05 -1.11
C ARG A 127 -23.58 50.61 -2.57
N SER A 128 -23.34 51.54 -3.50
CA SER A 128 -23.25 51.22 -4.93
C SER A 128 -22.01 50.38 -5.26
N GLU A 129 -20.89 50.63 -4.60
CA GLU A 129 -19.67 49.82 -4.73
C GLU A 129 -19.88 48.42 -4.15
N LEU A 130 -20.45 48.34 -2.94
CA LEU A 130 -20.82 47.08 -2.30
C LEU A 130 -21.77 46.25 -3.17
N GLU A 131 -22.78 46.86 -3.79
CA GLU A 131 -23.70 46.17 -4.70
C GLU A 131 -22.96 45.55 -5.91
N LYS A 132 -22.00 46.27 -6.49
CA LYS A 132 -21.17 45.75 -7.60
C LYS A 132 -20.32 44.56 -7.15
N ASP A 133 -19.72 44.64 -5.97
CA ASP A 133 -18.89 43.57 -5.41
C ASP A 133 -19.72 42.33 -5.05
N ILE A 134 -20.90 42.51 -4.48
CA ILE A 134 -21.85 41.43 -4.20
C ILE A 134 -22.25 40.72 -5.50
N VAL A 135 -22.58 41.46 -6.56
CA VAL A 135 -22.92 40.87 -7.86
C VAL A 135 -21.73 40.09 -8.43
N LYS A 136 -20.52 40.66 -8.35
CA LYS A 136 -19.28 40.00 -8.81
C LYS A 136 -19.02 38.70 -8.05
N ASN A 137 -19.10 38.72 -6.72
CA ASN A 137 -18.87 37.54 -5.87
C ASN A 137 -19.95 36.47 -6.07
N THR A 138 -21.22 36.86 -6.18
CA THR A 138 -22.33 35.94 -6.46
C THR A 138 -22.14 35.25 -7.82
N ARG A 139 -21.73 36.00 -8.85
CA ARG A 139 -21.40 35.41 -10.17
C ARG A 139 -20.22 34.45 -10.10
N ALA A 140 -19.17 34.79 -9.36
CA ALA A 140 -18.01 33.91 -9.19
C ALA A 140 -18.39 32.59 -8.50
N LEU A 141 -19.19 32.64 -7.44
CA LEU A 141 -19.71 31.45 -6.76
C LEU A 141 -20.62 30.61 -7.65
N ALA A 142 -21.54 31.26 -8.39
CA ALA A 142 -22.41 30.58 -9.35
C ALA A 142 -21.60 29.87 -10.45
N LEU A 143 -20.54 30.52 -10.95
CA LEU A 143 -19.65 29.95 -11.97
C LEU A 143 -18.83 28.77 -11.43
N GLN A 144 -18.39 28.82 -10.18
CA GLN A 144 -17.73 27.69 -9.53
C GLN A 144 -18.70 26.50 -9.36
N GLY A 145 -19.93 26.76 -8.90
CA GLY A 145 -20.98 25.74 -8.78
C GLY A 145 -21.33 25.12 -10.12
N LEU A 146 -21.45 25.94 -11.17
CA LEU A 146 -21.67 25.52 -12.54
C LEU A 146 -20.57 24.58 -13.03
N LYS A 147 -19.29 24.98 -12.93
CA LYS A 147 -18.15 24.13 -13.32
C LYS A 147 -18.13 22.82 -12.56
N LYS A 148 -18.42 22.83 -11.26
CA LYS A 148 -18.48 21.60 -10.45
C LYS A 148 -19.60 20.66 -10.94
N GLY A 149 -20.79 21.19 -11.21
CA GLY A 149 -21.92 20.41 -11.73
C GLY A 149 -21.63 19.82 -13.11
N LEU A 150 -21.07 20.61 -14.01
CA LEU A 150 -20.64 20.18 -15.33
C LEU A 150 -19.52 19.12 -15.27
N GLY A 151 -18.55 19.27 -14.36
CA GLY A 151 -17.52 18.25 -14.14
C GLY A 151 -18.12 16.90 -13.72
N GLY A 152 -19.16 16.92 -12.88
CA GLY A 152 -19.93 15.72 -12.53
C GLY A 152 -20.65 15.10 -13.74
N LEU A 153 -21.23 15.91 -14.61
CA LEU A 153 -21.84 15.42 -15.85
C LEU A 153 -20.82 14.85 -16.83
N ALA A 154 -19.62 15.43 -16.92
CA ALA A 154 -18.53 14.89 -17.75
C ALA A 154 -18.05 13.53 -17.21
N VAL A 155 -18.01 13.35 -15.88
CA VAL A 155 -17.77 12.03 -15.26
C VAL A 155 -18.87 11.03 -15.64
N ASN A 156 -20.13 11.42 -15.49
CA ASN A 156 -21.27 10.54 -15.83
C ASN A 156 -21.30 10.18 -17.33
N ALA A 157 -20.95 11.12 -18.21
CA ALA A 157 -20.82 10.87 -19.63
C ALA A 157 -19.72 9.82 -19.91
N PHE A 158 -18.58 9.92 -19.23
CA PHE A 158 -17.50 8.93 -19.34
C PHE A 158 -17.88 7.53 -18.84
N GLU A 159 -18.55 7.46 -17.69
CA GLU A 159 -19.00 6.21 -17.06
C GLU A 159 -20.22 5.60 -17.76
N ALA A 160 -20.81 6.31 -18.73
CA ALA A 160 -21.93 5.83 -19.51
C ALA A 160 -21.63 4.46 -20.14
N GLN A 161 -22.58 3.55 -19.98
CA GLN A 161 -22.54 2.20 -20.53
C GLN A 161 -23.11 2.12 -21.95
N SER A 162 -23.85 3.14 -22.39
CA SER A 162 -24.38 3.28 -23.75
C SER A 162 -24.14 4.67 -24.31
N ASP A 163 -24.16 4.76 -25.65
CA ASP A 163 -24.02 6.02 -26.38
C ASP A 163 -25.20 6.97 -26.08
N GLU A 164 -26.41 6.44 -25.82
CA GLU A 164 -27.57 7.27 -25.46
C GLU A 164 -27.37 7.97 -24.10
N LEU A 165 -26.78 7.28 -23.12
CA LEU A 165 -26.48 7.88 -21.81
C LEU A 165 -25.36 8.93 -21.92
N PHE A 166 -24.41 8.73 -22.84
CA PHE A 166 -23.40 9.72 -23.16
C PHE A 166 -24.04 11.00 -23.72
N GLU A 167 -24.83 10.87 -24.80
CA GLU A 167 -25.51 12.00 -25.46
C GLU A 167 -26.48 12.73 -24.52
N MET A 168 -27.17 12.00 -23.64
CA MET A 168 -28.03 12.61 -22.62
C MET A 168 -27.23 13.50 -21.66
N ASN A 169 -26.07 13.05 -21.19
CA ASN A 169 -25.25 13.84 -20.26
C ASN A 169 -24.61 15.05 -20.95
N LEU A 170 -24.20 14.91 -22.21
CA LEU A 170 -23.74 16.03 -23.05
C LEU A 170 -24.83 17.09 -23.20
N THR A 171 -26.03 16.67 -23.62
CA THR A 171 -27.20 17.55 -23.79
C THR A 171 -27.59 18.24 -22.49
N LYS A 172 -27.57 17.52 -21.36
CA LYS A 172 -27.82 18.11 -20.03
C LYS A 172 -26.79 19.19 -19.70
N GLY A 173 -25.50 18.94 -19.95
CA GLY A 173 -24.45 19.91 -19.69
C GLY A 173 -24.63 21.19 -20.51
N GLN A 174 -24.85 21.04 -21.81
CA GLN A 174 -25.14 22.17 -22.72
C GLN A 174 -26.41 22.94 -22.29
N GLY A 175 -27.46 22.22 -21.88
CA GLY A 175 -28.69 22.82 -21.34
C GLY A 175 -28.46 23.65 -20.07
N ILE A 176 -27.60 23.19 -19.16
CA ILE A 176 -27.24 23.94 -17.95
C ILE A 176 -26.45 25.22 -18.31
N ILE A 177 -25.52 25.15 -19.26
CA ILE A 177 -24.77 26.33 -19.72
C ILE A 177 -25.72 27.36 -20.35
N ALA A 178 -26.63 26.91 -21.23
CA ALA A 178 -27.64 27.77 -21.85
C ALA A 178 -28.57 28.41 -20.80
N ALA A 179 -28.99 27.65 -19.78
CA ALA A 179 -29.79 28.17 -18.68
C ALA A 179 -29.04 29.22 -17.85
N ALA A 180 -27.75 29.01 -17.58
CA ALA A 180 -26.91 29.99 -16.86
C ALA A 180 -26.72 31.29 -17.65
N GLN A 181 -26.58 31.20 -18.98
CA GLN A 181 -26.51 32.36 -19.87
C GLN A 181 -27.86 33.10 -19.92
N ALA A 182 -28.98 32.38 -20.04
CA ALA A 182 -30.32 32.96 -20.02
C ALA A 182 -30.63 33.69 -18.69
N ALA A 183 -30.14 33.14 -17.58
CA ALA A 183 -30.23 33.76 -16.25
C ALA A 183 -29.25 34.92 -16.02
N ARG A 184 -28.43 35.29 -17.02
CA ARG A 184 -27.39 36.34 -16.94
C ARG A 184 -26.36 36.13 -15.82
N LEU A 185 -26.15 34.87 -15.43
CA LEU A 185 -25.09 34.49 -14.48
C LEU A 185 -23.72 34.52 -15.15
N ILE A 186 -23.68 34.22 -16.44
CA ILE A 186 -22.51 34.27 -17.31
C ILE A 186 -22.85 35.06 -18.57
N ASP A 187 -21.86 35.76 -19.12
CA ASP A 187 -21.98 36.42 -20.43
C ASP A 187 -21.74 35.43 -21.59
N PRO A 188 -22.06 35.80 -22.85
CA PRO A 188 -21.89 34.91 -24.01
C PRO A 188 -20.46 34.44 -24.23
N THR A 189 -19.46 35.29 -23.98
CA THR A 189 -18.04 34.94 -24.11
C THR A 189 -17.67 33.85 -23.11
N LYS A 190 -18.10 34.02 -21.86
CA LYS A 190 -17.88 33.05 -20.80
C LYS A 190 -18.63 31.74 -21.01
N ALA A 191 -19.84 31.80 -21.58
CA ALA A 191 -20.59 30.60 -21.96
C ALA A 191 -19.85 29.77 -23.02
N ALA A 192 -19.25 30.42 -24.02
CA ALA A 192 -18.42 29.75 -25.02
C ALA A 192 -17.19 29.08 -24.38
N GLU A 193 -16.46 29.79 -23.51
CA GLU A 193 -15.30 29.22 -22.80
C GLU A 193 -15.67 28.00 -21.94
N ILE A 194 -16.82 28.04 -21.26
CA ILE A 194 -17.28 26.91 -20.43
C ILE A 194 -17.73 25.73 -21.29
N THR A 195 -18.33 26.00 -22.45
CA THR A 195 -18.73 24.96 -23.40
C THR A 195 -17.50 24.23 -23.94
N GLU A 196 -16.50 24.97 -24.39
CA GLU A 196 -15.23 24.41 -24.87
C GLU A 196 -14.54 23.58 -23.78
N TRP A 197 -14.46 24.10 -22.55
CA TRP A 197 -13.92 23.36 -21.41
C TRP A 197 -14.71 22.06 -21.11
N PHE A 198 -16.03 22.09 -21.19
CA PHE A 198 -16.87 20.92 -20.90
C PHE A 198 -16.70 19.83 -21.97
N GLU A 199 -16.67 20.21 -23.25
CA GLU A 199 -16.43 19.28 -24.36
C GLU A 199 -15.02 18.67 -24.30
N ASP A 200 -14.02 19.49 -23.97
CA ASP A 200 -12.64 19.07 -23.77
C ASP A 200 -12.48 18.06 -22.62
N GLU A 201 -13.17 18.27 -21.49
CA GLU A 201 -13.16 17.35 -20.36
C GLU A 201 -13.77 15.99 -20.73
N ILE A 202 -14.85 15.99 -21.52
CA ILE A 202 -15.48 14.76 -22.05
C ILE A 202 -14.51 14.03 -22.99
N SER A 203 -13.92 14.74 -23.94
CA SER A 203 -12.98 14.18 -24.91
C SER A 203 -11.73 13.60 -24.25
N THR A 204 -11.18 14.30 -23.26
CA THR A 204 -10.02 13.85 -22.47
C THR A 204 -10.30 12.52 -21.78
N ARG A 205 -11.50 12.38 -21.23
CA ARG A 205 -11.95 11.14 -20.57
C ARG A 205 -12.18 10.03 -21.58
N GLN A 206 -12.82 10.33 -22.71
CA GLN A 206 -13.05 9.35 -23.78
C GLN A 206 -11.73 8.82 -24.35
N PHE A 207 -10.73 9.67 -24.59
CA PHE A 207 -9.39 9.26 -24.97
C PHE A 207 -8.78 8.30 -23.95
N THR A 208 -8.85 8.64 -22.65
CA THR A 208 -8.30 7.79 -21.58
C THR A 208 -8.94 6.39 -21.58
N LYS A 209 -10.25 6.29 -21.84
CA LYS A 209 -11.00 5.02 -21.95
C LYS A 209 -10.53 4.20 -23.15
N ASP A 210 -10.46 4.84 -24.31
CA ASP A 210 -10.07 4.20 -25.56
C ASP A 210 -8.62 3.74 -25.49
N TYR A 211 -7.74 4.55 -24.88
CA TYR A 211 -6.33 4.21 -24.68
C TYR A 211 -6.18 2.99 -23.77
N ALA A 212 -6.95 2.89 -22.69
CA ALA A 212 -6.94 1.70 -21.83
C ALA A 212 -7.42 0.42 -22.52
N ARG A 213 -8.24 0.54 -23.58
CA ARG A 213 -8.73 -0.61 -24.38
C ARG A 213 -7.78 -0.96 -25.52
N ASN A 214 -7.30 0.04 -26.24
CA ASN A 214 -6.41 -0.11 -27.39
C ASN A 214 -5.59 1.18 -27.57
N PRO A 215 -4.36 1.22 -27.00
CA PRO A 215 -3.48 2.39 -27.07
C PRO A 215 -3.23 2.87 -28.50
N ALA A 216 -2.88 1.94 -29.41
CA ALA A 216 -2.56 2.29 -30.80
C ALA A 216 -3.75 2.91 -31.54
N ARG A 217 -4.96 2.40 -31.31
CA ARG A 217 -6.18 2.96 -31.91
C ARG A 217 -6.51 4.33 -31.32
N ALA A 218 -6.37 4.50 -30.00
CA ALA A 218 -6.64 5.78 -29.34
C ALA A 218 -5.64 6.86 -29.78
N GLU A 219 -4.36 6.51 -29.92
CA GLU A 219 -3.34 7.42 -30.48
C GLU A 219 -3.67 7.81 -31.92
N ALA A 220 -4.01 6.85 -32.78
CA ALA A 220 -4.42 7.13 -34.16
C ALA A 220 -5.61 8.09 -34.23
N LYS A 221 -6.64 7.87 -33.40
CA LYS A 221 -7.80 8.75 -33.27
C LYS A 221 -7.44 10.15 -32.77
N LEU A 222 -6.52 10.24 -31.82
CA LEU A 222 -6.02 11.51 -31.28
C LEU A 222 -5.31 12.34 -32.35
N PHE A 223 -4.45 11.71 -33.15
CA PHE A 223 -3.76 12.38 -34.25
C PHE A 223 -4.69 12.71 -35.43
N ALA A 224 -5.74 11.91 -35.65
CA ALA A 224 -6.80 12.20 -36.62
C ALA A 224 -7.74 13.34 -36.18
N GLY A 225 -7.66 13.79 -34.92
CA GLY A 225 -8.51 14.85 -34.38
C GLY A 225 -9.93 14.40 -34.03
N GLU A 226 -10.15 13.10 -33.82
CA GLU A 226 -11.46 12.56 -33.43
C GLU A 226 -11.88 12.94 -32.00
N TYR A 227 -10.94 13.35 -31.15
CA TYR A 227 -11.23 13.89 -29.81
C TYR A 227 -11.25 15.43 -29.87
N THR A 228 -12.46 16.00 -29.89
CA THR A 228 -12.67 17.46 -29.91
C THR A 228 -12.05 18.13 -28.67
N GLY A 229 -11.54 19.36 -28.79
CA GLY A 229 -10.91 20.08 -27.67
C GLY A 229 -9.46 19.69 -27.34
N ILE A 230 -8.99 18.52 -27.80
CA ILE A 230 -7.59 18.10 -27.62
C ILE A 230 -6.75 18.50 -28.85
N THR A 231 -6.62 19.80 -29.08
CA THR A 231 -5.92 20.36 -30.24
C THR A 231 -4.44 20.67 -29.96
N ASP A 232 -4.13 21.06 -28.72
CA ASP A 232 -2.77 21.42 -28.31
C ASP A 232 -1.81 20.22 -28.26
N ALA A 233 -0.64 20.38 -28.88
CA ALA A 233 0.39 19.34 -28.99
C ALA A 233 0.98 18.96 -27.62
N GLU A 234 1.20 19.93 -26.73
CA GLU A 234 1.71 19.62 -25.38
C GLU A 234 0.67 18.84 -24.57
N LYS A 235 -0.59 19.27 -24.63
CA LYS A 235 -1.70 18.59 -23.97
C LYS A 235 -1.87 17.16 -24.47
N ARG A 236 -1.78 16.92 -25.79
CA ARG A 236 -1.80 15.57 -26.37
C ARG A 236 -0.70 14.68 -25.78
N LEU A 237 0.53 15.19 -25.74
CA LEU A 237 1.68 14.44 -25.22
C LEU A 237 1.50 14.09 -23.74
N ARG A 238 1.10 15.06 -22.91
CA ARG A 238 0.85 14.84 -21.47
C ARG A 238 -0.26 13.81 -21.25
N LEU A 239 -1.32 13.88 -22.03
CA LEU A 239 -2.46 12.97 -21.91
C LEU A 239 -2.10 11.54 -22.33
N MET A 240 -1.30 11.37 -23.39
CA MET A 240 -0.74 10.09 -23.79
C MET A 240 0.11 9.49 -22.67
N GLU A 241 1.04 10.27 -22.10
CA GLU A 241 1.94 9.78 -21.06
C GLU A 241 1.19 9.37 -19.79
N GLN A 242 0.22 10.17 -19.36
CA GLN A 242 -0.64 9.84 -18.21
C GLN A 242 -1.47 8.57 -18.47
N SER A 243 -2.03 8.44 -19.68
CA SER A 243 -2.84 7.27 -20.06
C SER A 243 -1.98 6.00 -20.14
N ARG A 244 -0.73 6.10 -20.63
CA ARG A 244 0.24 5.00 -20.63
C ARG A 244 0.55 4.51 -19.23
N ARG A 245 0.90 5.42 -18.31
CA ARG A 245 1.20 5.07 -16.91
C ARG A 245 0.02 4.37 -16.22
N ARG A 246 -1.21 4.82 -16.49
CA ARG A 246 -2.43 4.18 -15.96
C ARG A 246 -2.64 2.77 -16.54
N ALA A 247 -2.49 2.60 -17.85
CA ALA A 247 -2.62 1.28 -18.49
C ALA A 247 -1.59 0.29 -17.91
N GLU A 248 -0.32 0.70 -17.81
CA GLU A 248 0.75 -0.11 -17.19
C GLU A 248 0.42 -0.51 -15.74
N SER A 249 -0.20 0.38 -14.96
CA SER A 249 -0.62 0.07 -13.59
C SER A 249 -1.74 -0.96 -13.51
N LEU A 250 -2.72 -0.88 -14.40
CA LEU A 250 -3.85 -1.83 -14.46
C LEU A 250 -3.38 -3.21 -14.90
N ASP A 251 -2.45 -3.30 -15.84
CA ASP A 251 -1.88 -4.57 -16.28
C ASP A 251 -1.08 -5.25 -15.17
N LYS A 252 -0.29 -4.49 -14.39
CA LYS A 252 0.39 -5.01 -13.20
C LYS A 252 -0.59 -5.57 -12.18
N GLU A 253 -1.72 -4.88 -11.95
CA GLU A 253 -2.73 -5.35 -11.00
C GLU A 253 -3.43 -6.62 -11.51
N ARG A 254 -3.76 -6.70 -12.80
CA ARG A 254 -4.33 -7.90 -13.43
C ARG A 254 -3.41 -9.11 -13.30
N LEU A 255 -2.12 -8.93 -13.58
CA LEU A 255 -1.11 -9.98 -13.43
C LEU A 255 -1.05 -10.50 -11.99
N LYS A 256 -1.05 -9.59 -11.01
CA LYS A 256 -1.07 -9.96 -9.59
C LYS A 256 -2.30 -10.81 -9.23
N ARG A 257 -3.49 -10.44 -9.72
CA ARG A 257 -4.72 -11.23 -9.47
C ARG A 257 -4.68 -12.62 -10.09
N ILE A 258 -4.03 -12.78 -11.25
CA ILE A 258 -3.83 -14.09 -11.88
C ILE A 258 -2.89 -14.93 -11.02
N GLU A 259 -1.76 -14.37 -10.61
CA GLU A 259 -0.78 -15.04 -9.75
C GLU A 259 -1.40 -15.48 -8.40
N ASP A 260 -2.20 -14.61 -7.78
CA ASP A 260 -2.89 -14.93 -6.53
C ASP A 260 -3.91 -16.07 -6.70
N ARG A 261 -4.61 -16.13 -7.85
CA ARG A 261 -5.54 -17.22 -8.17
C ARG A 261 -4.80 -18.54 -8.41
N GLU A 262 -3.69 -18.52 -9.13
CA GLU A 262 -2.86 -19.71 -9.37
C GLU A 262 -2.31 -20.28 -8.04
N LYS A 263 -1.79 -19.41 -7.16
CA LYS A 263 -1.34 -19.81 -5.81
C LYS A 263 -2.47 -20.40 -4.97
N ALA A 264 -3.70 -19.87 -5.08
CA ALA A 264 -4.85 -20.41 -4.37
C ALA A 264 -5.25 -21.80 -4.90
N GLN A 265 -5.22 -22.01 -6.21
CA GLN A 265 -5.49 -23.31 -6.84
C GLN A 265 -4.43 -24.34 -6.46
N GLU A 266 -3.15 -23.98 -6.45
CA GLU A 266 -2.07 -24.88 -6.04
C GLU A 266 -2.21 -25.33 -4.58
N LYS A 267 -2.56 -24.41 -3.68
CA LYS A 267 -2.83 -24.73 -2.26
C LYS A 267 -4.02 -25.66 -2.10
N ALA A 268 -5.10 -25.43 -2.84
CA ALA A 268 -6.29 -26.28 -2.80
C ALA A 268 -5.98 -27.70 -3.28
N LEU A 269 -5.23 -27.83 -4.38
CA LEU A 269 -4.82 -29.14 -4.91
C LEU A 269 -3.94 -29.90 -3.92
N LYS A 270 -2.97 -29.25 -3.27
CA LYS A 270 -2.12 -29.90 -2.24
C LYS A 270 -2.96 -30.43 -1.08
N LEU A 271 -3.90 -29.63 -0.57
CA LEU A 271 -4.78 -30.06 0.52
C LEU A 271 -5.65 -31.27 0.12
N GLU A 272 -6.10 -31.31 -1.14
CA GLU A 272 -6.87 -32.44 -1.67
C GLU A 272 -5.99 -33.69 -1.86
N GLN A 273 -4.75 -33.52 -2.33
CA GLN A 273 -3.77 -34.60 -2.44
C GLN A 273 -3.42 -35.22 -1.09
N ASP A 274 -3.20 -34.41 -0.05
CA ASP A 274 -2.87 -34.89 1.29
C ASP A 274 -4.01 -35.72 1.90
N LYS A 275 -5.26 -35.24 1.74
CA LYS A 275 -6.46 -35.99 2.16
C LYS A 275 -6.61 -37.30 1.41
N THR A 276 -6.49 -37.25 0.08
CA THR A 276 -6.67 -38.42 -0.80
C THR A 276 -5.59 -39.46 -0.53
N THR A 277 -4.35 -39.04 -0.27
CA THR A 277 -3.24 -39.92 0.09
C THR A 277 -3.54 -40.67 1.38
N GLY A 278 -3.96 -39.97 2.44
CA GLY A 278 -4.35 -40.61 3.71
C GLY A 278 -5.51 -41.60 3.57
N ASP A 279 -6.55 -41.22 2.82
CA ASP A 279 -7.71 -42.08 2.59
C ASP A 279 -7.37 -43.32 1.74
N SER A 280 -6.44 -43.18 0.79
CA SER A 280 -5.96 -44.29 -0.06
C SER A 280 -5.14 -45.30 0.74
N TRP A 281 -4.26 -44.85 1.63
CA TRP A 281 -3.55 -45.73 2.56
C TRP A 281 -4.51 -46.46 3.50
N LYS A 282 -5.54 -45.77 4.02
CA LYS A 282 -6.58 -46.44 4.82
C LYS A 282 -7.32 -47.52 4.04
N ALA A 283 -7.73 -47.22 2.81
CA ALA A 283 -8.40 -48.18 1.94
C ALA A 283 -7.51 -49.37 1.57
N HIS A 284 -6.19 -49.15 1.43
CA HIS A 284 -5.23 -50.23 1.20
C HIS A 284 -5.19 -51.20 2.38
N TYR A 285 -5.04 -50.68 3.61
CA TYR A 285 -4.94 -51.52 4.80
C TYR A 285 -6.25 -52.25 5.14
N THR A 286 -7.40 -51.69 4.80
CA THR A 286 -8.70 -52.37 4.97
C THR A 286 -9.04 -53.35 3.83
N GLY A 287 -8.17 -53.48 2.83
CA GLY A 287 -8.40 -54.33 1.65
C GLY A 287 -9.46 -53.77 0.68
N ALA A 288 -9.90 -52.53 0.88
CA ALA A 288 -10.92 -51.85 0.08
C ALA A 288 -10.35 -51.16 -1.18
N LEU A 289 -9.02 -50.99 -1.27
CA LEU A 289 -8.37 -50.31 -2.40
C LEU A 289 -8.10 -51.28 -3.56
N THR A 290 -8.80 -51.08 -4.66
CA THR A 290 -8.58 -51.80 -5.93
C THR A 290 -7.49 -51.13 -6.79
N GLN A 291 -6.92 -51.87 -7.75
CA GLN A 291 -5.95 -51.31 -8.71
C GLN A 291 -6.56 -50.18 -9.52
N GLU A 292 -7.79 -50.38 -9.99
CA GLU A 292 -8.51 -49.41 -10.82
C GLU A 292 -8.74 -48.10 -10.07
N GLN A 293 -9.07 -48.18 -8.77
CA GLN A 293 -9.20 -46.99 -7.92
C GLN A 293 -7.84 -46.29 -7.73
N LEU A 294 -6.76 -47.03 -7.49
CA LEU A 294 -5.42 -46.45 -7.34
C LEU A 294 -4.96 -45.75 -8.64
N ASP A 295 -5.17 -46.37 -9.80
CA ASP A 295 -4.82 -45.82 -11.11
C ASP A 295 -5.70 -44.61 -11.48
N GLU A 296 -6.96 -44.57 -11.04
CA GLU A 296 -7.87 -43.45 -11.25
C GLU A 296 -7.46 -42.23 -10.39
N LEU A 297 -7.09 -42.45 -9.12
CA LEU A 297 -6.61 -41.39 -8.24
C LEU A 297 -5.30 -40.77 -8.74
N PHE A 298 -4.41 -41.59 -9.30
CA PHE A 298 -3.18 -41.12 -9.94
C PHE A 298 -3.47 -40.33 -11.22
N ARG A 299 -4.37 -40.82 -12.10
CA ARG A 299 -4.78 -40.11 -13.33
C ARG A 299 -5.40 -38.74 -13.05
N ARG A 300 -6.19 -38.63 -11.97
CA ARG A 300 -6.78 -37.34 -11.54
C ARG A 300 -5.78 -36.39 -10.87
N ARG A 301 -4.50 -36.78 -10.76
CA ARG A 301 -3.45 -36.03 -10.03
C ARG A 301 -3.79 -35.81 -8.55
N LEU A 302 -4.68 -36.62 -7.98
CA LEU A 302 -5.04 -36.57 -6.57
C LEU A 302 -4.09 -37.40 -5.71
N LEU A 303 -3.25 -38.22 -6.34
CA LEU A 303 -2.19 -38.95 -5.69
C LEU A 303 -0.82 -38.54 -6.26
N PRO A 304 0.14 -38.13 -5.42
CA PRO A 304 1.51 -37.88 -5.87
C PRO A 304 2.16 -39.12 -6.49
N PRO A 305 3.08 -38.97 -7.48
CA PRO A 305 3.73 -40.12 -8.13
C PRO A 305 4.49 -41.04 -7.19
N GLU A 306 5.10 -40.51 -6.14
CA GLU A 306 5.84 -41.30 -5.15
C GLU A 306 4.90 -42.11 -4.26
N GLU A 307 3.77 -41.54 -3.85
CA GLU A 307 2.73 -42.23 -3.07
C GLU A 307 2.05 -43.33 -3.89
N TYR A 308 1.84 -43.09 -5.19
CA TYR A 308 1.30 -44.09 -6.11
C TYR A 308 2.21 -45.33 -6.19
N LYS A 309 3.52 -45.11 -6.37
CA LYS A 309 4.51 -46.20 -6.40
C LYS A 309 4.56 -46.95 -5.08
N ALA A 310 4.49 -46.24 -3.95
CA ALA A 310 4.52 -46.83 -2.61
C ALA A 310 3.29 -47.73 -2.36
N LEU A 311 2.08 -47.25 -2.68
CA LEU A 311 0.84 -48.03 -2.57
C LEU A 311 0.82 -49.23 -3.52
N LEU A 312 1.28 -49.05 -4.75
CA LEU A 312 1.36 -50.13 -5.74
C LEU A 312 2.31 -51.24 -5.29
N LYS A 313 3.46 -50.86 -4.70
CA LYS A 313 4.42 -51.80 -4.12
C LYS A 313 3.83 -52.53 -2.91
N ALA A 314 3.24 -51.79 -1.97
CA ALA A 314 2.64 -52.37 -0.76
C ALA A 314 1.52 -53.38 -1.08
N ARG A 315 0.76 -53.15 -2.16
CA ARG A 315 -0.27 -54.07 -2.64
C ARG A 315 0.26 -55.36 -3.28
N ASN A 316 1.47 -55.34 -3.82
CA ASN A 316 2.05 -56.49 -4.54
C ASN A 316 2.95 -57.38 -3.66
N GLU A 317 3.24 -56.97 -2.42
CA GLU A 317 4.02 -57.77 -1.47
C GLU A 317 3.14 -58.83 -0.76
N THR A 318 3.63 -60.06 -0.64
CA THR A 318 2.89 -61.20 -0.03
C THR A 318 2.55 -60.93 1.45
N PRO A 319 1.31 -61.18 1.90
CA PRO A 319 0.88 -60.87 3.26
C PRO A 319 1.50 -61.85 4.26
N THR A 320 2.34 -61.35 5.16
CA THR A 320 2.67 -62.05 6.42
C THR A 320 1.76 -61.48 7.51
N PRO A 321 1.20 -62.29 8.43
CA PRO A 321 0.04 -61.86 9.21
C PRO A 321 0.42 -60.89 10.35
N LYS A 322 -0.56 -60.02 10.70
CA LYS A 322 -0.90 -59.50 12.06
C LYS A 322 -1.00 -57.97 12.24
N ASP A 323 -1.16 -57.17 11.20
CA ASP A 323 -1.71 -55.82 11.43
C ASP A 323 -3.23 -55.90 11.65
N ASN A 324 -3.70 -55.24 12.69
CA ASN A 324 -5.10 -54.83 12.76
C ASN A 324 -5.30 -53.71 11.72
N ALA A 325 -5.86 -54.08 10.58
CA ALA A 325 -6.13 -53.22 9.43
C ALA A 325 -6.78 -51.87 9.78
N ALA A 326 -7.73 -51.87 10.73
CA ALA A 326 -8.40 -50.66 11.17
C ALA A 326 -7.44 -49.73 11.94
N VAL A 327 -6.66 -50.30 12.85
CA VAL A 327 -5.67 -49.55 13.65
C VAL A 327 -4.55 -49.01 12.77
N ALA A 328 -4.00 -49.83 11.87
CA ALA A 328 -2.98 -49.38 10.92
C ALA A 328 -3.52 -48.26 10.02
N GLY A 329 -4.69 -48.46 9.39
CA GLY A 329 -5.31 -47.47 8.51
C GLY A 329 -5.63 -46.14 9.21
N ASP A 330 -6.13 -46.18 10.45
CA ASP A 330 -6.40 -44.98 11.25
C ASP A 330 -5.11 -44.24 11.63
N LEU A 331 -4.03 -44.95 11.95
CA LEU A 331 -2.72 -44.35 12.25
C LEU A 331 -2.10 -43.66 11.03
N TYR A 332 -2.13 -44.27 9.84
CA TYR A 332 -1.67 -43.60 8.62
C TYR A 332 -2.53 -42.38 8.29
N THR A 333 -3.85 -42.52 8.37
CA THR A 333 -4.78 -41.40 8.14
C THR A 333 -4.51 -40.25 9.10
N ALA A 334 -4.33 -40.56 10.38
CA ALA A 334 -4.02 -39.56 11.40
C ALA A 334 -2.66 -38.91 11.13
N MET A 335 -1.65 -39.67 10.71
CA MET A 335 -0.31 -39.14 10.37
C MET A 335 -0.40 -38.13 9.21
N HIS A 336 -1.11 -38.47 8.14
CA HIS A 336 -1.30 -37.60 6.97
C HIS A 336 -2.19 -36.37 7.27
N ARG A 337 -3.17 -36.50 8.18
CA ARG A 337 -4.08 -35.39 8.53
C ARG A 337 -3.55 -34.51 9.66
N SER A 338 -2.59 -34.99 10.44
CA SER A 338 -2.03 -34.23 11.54
C SER A 338 -1.23 -33.04 11.01
N SER A 339 -1.62 -31.84 11.44
CA SER A 339 -0.91 -30.60 11.12
C SER A 339 0.07 -30.28 12.24
N GLY A 340 1.33 -30.04 11.85
CA GLY A 340 2.40 -29.71 12.78
C GLY A 340 2.93 -30.90 13.60
N VAL A 341 4.10 -30.66 14.18
CA VAL A 341 4.88 -31.66 14.92
C VAL A 341 4.12 -32.27 16.09
N ALA A 342 3.42 -31.46 16.89
CA ALA A 342 2.72 -31.95 18.07
C ALA A 342 1.59 -32.93 17.71
N GLY A 343 0.91 -32.72 16.58
CA GLY A 343 -0.09 -33.64 16.07
C GLY A 343 0.55 -34.96 15.62
N ARG A 344 1.64 -34.90 14.85
CA ARG A 344 2.37 -36.11 14.38
C ARG A 344 2.98 -36.90 15.53
N GLU A 345 3.50 -36.24 16.56
CA GLU A 345 4.04 -36.87 17.76
C GLU A 345 2.97 -37.65 18.52
N GLN A 346 1.76 -37.11 18.63
CA GLN A 346 0.64 -37.84 19.22
C GLN A 346 0.26 -39.09 18.42
N VAL A 347 0.28 -39.02 17.08
CA VAL A 347 0.04 -40.19 16.23
C VAL A 347 1.15 -41.22 16.39
N TYR A 348 2.39 -40.76 16.55
CA TYR A 348 3.53 -41.65 16.77
C TYR A 348 3.45 -42.39 18.11
N GLU A 349 3.07 -41.72 19.19
CA GLU A 349 2.84 -42.36 20.49
C GLU A 349 1.68 -43.36 20.46
N GLN A 350 0.64 -43.09 19.66
CA GLN A 350 -0.44 -44.04 19.39
C GLN A 350 0.08 -45.27 18.61
N ALA A 351 0.94 -45.06 17.61
CA ALA A 351 1.58 -46.15 16.87
C ALA A 351 2.49 -47.00 17.77
N ARG A 352 3.25 -46.38 18.67
CA ARG A 352 4.08 -47.06 19.67
C ARG A 352 3.25 -47.92 20.60
N THR A 353 2.12 -47.38 21.08
CA THR A 353 1.18 -48.11 21.92
C THR A 353 0.57 -49.29 21.16
N ALA A 354 0.14 -49.09 19.92
CA ALA A 354 -0.41 -50.15 19.07
C ALA A 354 0.61 -51.26 18.78
N PHE A 355 1.87 -50.90 18.54
CA PHE A 355 2.97 -51.85 18.35
C PHE A 355 3.24 -52.67 19.62
N SER A 356 3.30 -52.02 20.78
CA SER A 356 3.51 -52.70 22.08
C SER A 356 2.40 -53.69 22.42
N ARG A 357 1.18 -53.46 21.92
CA ARG A 357 0.02 -54.34 22.08
C ARG A 357 -0.08 -55.43 21.00
N GLY A 358 0.88 -55.49 20.09
CA GLY A 358 0.88 -56.41 18.94
C GLY A 358 -0.27 -56.16 17.96
N GLN A 359 -0.84 -54.96 17.94
CA GLN A 359 -1.92 -54.57 17.03
C GLN A 359 -1.40 -54.13 15.66
N ILE A 360 -0.13 -53.76 15.57
CA ILE A 360 0.59 -53.51 14.32
C ILE A 360 1.94 -54.22 14.37
N THR A 361 2.47 -54.55 13.22
CA THR A 361 3.76 -55.21 13.00
C THR A 361 4.89 -54.20 13.05
N GLN A 362 6.12 -54.70 13.21
CA GLN A 362 7.32 -53.88 13.23
C GLN A 362 7.50 -53.10 11.92
N GLY A 363 7.18 -53.71 10.76
CA GLY A 363 7.28 -53.04 9.47
C GLY A 363 6.37 -51.82 9.38
N THR A 364 5.13 -51.93 9.87
CA THR A 364 4.15 -50.85 9.90
C THR A 364 4.54 -49.73 10.87
N TYR A 365 5.06 -50.09 12.06
CA TYR A 365 5.58 -49.12 13.02
C TYR A 365 6.77 -48.33 12.47
N VAL A 366 7.74 -49.01 11.85
CA VAL A 366 8.93 -48.37 11.23
C VAL A 366 8.53 -47.48 10.04
N SER A 367 7.52 -47.89 9.26
CA SER A 367 7.02 -47.10 8.14
C SER A 367 6.35 -45.79 8.60
N LEU A 368 5.57 -45.84 9.68
CA LEU A 368 4.97 -44.65 10.31
C LEU A 368 6.04 -43.72 10.89
N LEU A 369 7.13 -44.25 11.46
CA LEU A 369 8.29 -43.47 11.91
C LEU A 369 8.98 -42.77 10.73
N GLY A 370 9.20 -43.48 9.63
CA GLY A 370 9.81 -42.92 8.42
C GLY A 370 8.96 -41.80 7.80
N LEU A 371 7.63 -41.95 7.81
CA LEU A 371 6.70 -40.91 7.38
C LEU A 371 6.77 -39.67 8.27
N LYS A 372 6.75 -39.84 9.60
CA LYS A 372 6.93 -38.74 10.56
C LYS A 372 8.22 -37.97 10.29
N ASP A 373 9.35 -38.68 10.17
CA ASP A 373 10.66 -38.10 9.87
C ASP A 373 10.62 -37.30 8.56
N SER A 374 9.95 -37.81 7.53
CA SER A 374 9.83 -37.13 6.23
C SER A 374 9.04 -35.82 6.31
N TYR A 375 7.94 -35.78 7.07
CA TYR A 375 7.15 -34.57 7.28
C TYR A 375 7.89 -33.55 8.16
N ASP A 376 8.57 -34.04 9.18
CA ASP A 376 9.35 -33.22 10.09
C ASP A 376 10.56 -32.58 9.38
N GLN A 377 11.23 -33.31 8.49
CA GLN A 377 12.29 -32.76 7.62
C GLN A 377 11.76 -31.73 6.63
N ARG A 378 10.56 -31.93 6.05
CA ARG A 378 9.92 -30.91 5.20
C ARG A 378 9.66 -29.62 5.98
N GLU A 379 9.14 -29.71 7.20
CA GLU A 379 8.90 -28.53 8.04
C GLU A 379 10.19 -27.83 8.50
N ILE A 380 11.28 -28.57 8.74
CA ILE A 380 12.61 -27.98 9.01
C ILE A 380 13.12 -27.23 7.77
N THR A 381 12.98 -27.82 6.58
CA THR A 381 13.42 -27.23 5.31
C THR A 381 12.59 -25.99 4.94
N GLU A 382 11.30 -25.99 5.29
CA GLU A 382 10.41 -24.84 5.16
C GLU A 382 10.58 -23.78 6.28
N GLY A 383 11.53 -23.99 7.21
CA GLY A 383 11.85 -23.05 8.28
C GLY A 383 10.82 -22.98 9.41
N ARG A 384 9.96 -24.00 9.55
CA ARG A 384 8.83 -24.04 10.48
C ARG A 384 9.08 -24.83 11.77
N ARG A 385 10.23 -25.50 11.93
CA ARG A 385 10.57 -26.30 13.13
C ARG A 385 12.02 -26.14 13.60
N GLY A 386 12.25 -26.28 14.91
CA GLY A 386 13.56 -26.53 15.56
C GLY A 386 14.00 -28.01 15.59
N VAL A 387 15.28 -28.21 15.96
CA VAL A 387 16.08 -29.46 15.88
C VAL A 387 15.42 -30.70 16.54
N PRO A 388 15.64 -31.94 16.02
CA PRO A 388 15.15 -33.19 16.63
C PRO A 388 15.57 -33.38 18.09
N SER A 389 14.80 -34.15 18.88
CA SER A 389 15.11 -34.38 20.29
C SER A 389 16.25 -35.38 20.49
N ASP A 390 16.97 -35.29 21.62
CA ASP A 390 18.04 -36.23 21.97
C ASP A 390 17.55 -37.69 22.05
N TYR A 391 16.26 -37.90 22.31
CA TYR A 391 15.63 -39.22 22.28
C TYR A 391 15.57 -39.80 20.86
N ASP A 392 15.09 -39.00 19.91
CA ASP A 392 14.95 -39.42 18.50
C ASP A 392 16.31 -39.76 17.90
N VAL A 393 17.32 -38.95 18.22
CA VAL A 393 18.70 -39.18 17.81
C VAL A 393 19.24 -40.47 18.40
N ALA A 394 18.98 -40.71 19.70
CA ALA A 394 19.46 -41.89 20.40
C ALA A 394 18.79 -43.20 19.94
N GLU A 395 17.48 -43.16 19.74
CA GLU A 395 16.71 -44.31 19.27
C GLU A 395 17.17 -44.73 17.86
N LYS A 396 17.31 -43.76 16.95
CA LYS A 396 17.82 -43.98 15.60
C LYS A 396 19.24 -44.53 15.60
N TYR A 397 20.07 -44.07 16.53
CA TYR A 397 21.42 -44.59 16.70
C TYR A 397 21.43 -46.07 17.13
N VAL A 398 20.59 -46.49 18.08
CA VAL A 398 20.47 -47.91 18.47
C VAL A 398 20.05 -48.77 17.30
N LEU A 399 18.99 -48.36 16.59
CA LEU A 399 18.50 -49.09 15.42
C LEU A 399 19.60 -49.25 14.38
N THR A 400 20.26 -48.15 14.02
CA THR A 400 21.30 -48.16 12.98
C THR A 400 22.53 -48.98 13.36
N GLN A 401 22.99 -48.89 14.61
CA GLN A 401 24.24 -49.54 15.04
C GLN A 401 24.05 -51.01 15.43
N VAL A 402 22.86 -51.41 15.91
CA VAL A 402 22.58 -52.82 16.19
C VAL A 402 22.22 -53.58 14.90
N GLN A 403 21.65 -52.90 13.90
CA GLN A 403 21.31 -53.49 12.60
C GLN A 403 22.49 -53.70 11.63
N THR A 404 23.78 -53.49 11.98
CA THR A 404 24.88 -53.54 10.99
C THR A 404 25.12 -54.90 10.30
N TYR A 405 24.24 -55.25 9.36
CA TYR A 405 24.42 -55.91 8.07
C TYR A 405 23.28 -55.35 7.21
N GLY A 406 23.59 -54.82 6.01
CA GLY A 406 22.66 -54.09 5.16
C GLY A 406 21.34 -54.83 4.82
N PRO A 407 20.42 -54.19 4.08
CA PRO A 407 19.00 -54.60 3.88
C PRO A 407 18.74 -56.02 3.31
N MET A 408 19.78 -56.78 2.98
CA MET A 408 19.70 -58.20 2.58
C MET A 408 19.82 -59.20 3.75
N ALA A 409 20.39 -58.82 4.90
CA ALA A 409 20.65 -59.78 5.99
C ALA A 409 19.40 -60.12 6.82
N GLU A 410 18.39 -59.25 6.82
CA GLU A 410 17.11 -59.52 7.51
C GLU A 410 16.33 -60.69 6.91
N PHE A 411 16.62 -61.07 5.66
CA PHE A 411 15.97 -62.20 5.00
C PHE A 411 16.63 -63.55 5.31
N VAL A 412 17.83 -63.56 5.91
CA VAL A 412 18.65 -64.79 6.03
C VAL A 412 18.97 -65.18 7.49
N ASP A 413 18.97 -64.24 8.45
CA ASP A 413 19.31 -64.52 9.86
C ASP A 413 18.21 -64.09 10.88
N PRO A 414 17.38 -65.03 11.37
CA PRO A 414 16.40 -64.78 12.43
C PRO A 414 16.99 -64.27 13.75
N GLU A 415 18.28 -64.52 14.04
CA GLU A 415 18.93 -64.05 15.27
C GLU A 415 19.19 -62.53 15.22
N ALA A 416 19.48 -61.97 14.05
CA ALA A 416 19.68 -60.53 13.89
C ALA A 416 18.42 -59.71 14.21
N ARG A 417 17.25 -60.19 13.76
CA ARG A 417 15.95 -59.60 14.08
C ARG A 417 15.65 -59.69 15.58
N ASN A 418 15.86 -60.85 16.19
CA ASN A 418 15.64 -61.05 17.62
C ASN A 418 16.59 -60.22 18.50
N ARG A 419 17.84 -59.99 18.07
CA ARG A 419 18.80 -59.12 18.77
C ARG A 419 18.36 -57.66 18.75
N THR A 420 17.98 -57.14 17.59
CA THR A 420 17.54 -55.74 17.44
C THR A 420 16.26 -55.49 18.24
N ALA A 421 15.31 -56.42 18.23
CA ALA A 421 14.11 -56.34 19.06
C ALA A 421 14.44 -56.32 20.57
N ARG A 422 15.37 -57.16 21.03
CA ARG A 422 15.83 -57.15 22.43
C ARG A 422 16.58 -55.87 22.79
N ALA A 423 17.39 -55.34 21.87
CA ALA A 423 18.11 -54.09 22.04
C ALA A 423 17.14 -52.91 22.17
N MET A 424 16.15 -52.78 21.28
CA MET A 424 15.15 -51.71 21.36
C MET A 424 14.28 -51.82 22.61
N LEU A 425 13.87 -53.03 22.96
CA LEU A 425 13.08 -53.25 24.17
C LEU A 425 13.87 -52.85 25.43
N TYR A 426 15.17 -53.17 25.47
CA TYR A 426 16.08 -52.75 26.53
C TYR A 426 16.26 -51.23 26.56
N PHE A 427 16.54 -50.60 25.41
CA PHE A 427 16.68 -49.14 25.28
C PHE A 427 15.45 -48.41 25.81
N HIS A 428 14.25 -48.78 25.35
CA HIS A 428 13.02 -48.12 25.80
C HIS A 428 12.75 -48.32 27.29
N GLN A 429 13.00 -49.53 27.83
CA GLN A 429 12.80 -49.80 29.26
C GLN A 429 13.75 -48.99 30.14
N GLU A 430 14.99 -48.81 29.73
CA GLU A 430 16.00 -48.08 30.50
C GLU A 430 15.81 -46.56 30.41
N VAL A 431 15.41 -46.02 29.24
CA VAL A 431 15.05 -44.60 29.16
C VAL A 431 13.76 -44.31 29.92
N ALA A 432 12.79 -45.23 29.93
CA ALA A 432 11.56 -45.08 30.73
C ALA A 432 11.83 -45.03 32.26
N LYS A 433 12.99 -45.52 32.72
CA LYS A 433 13.46 -45.36 34.11
C LYS A 433 14.11 -43.98 34.37
N GLY A 434 14.04 -43.06 33.42
CA GLY A 434 14.58 -41.70 33.53
C GLY A 434 16.07 -41.57 33.19
N ARG A 435 16.67 -42.59 32.57
CA ARG A 435 18.08 -42.54 32.16
C ARG A 435 18.25 -41.76 30.86
N ALA A 436 19.37 -41.04 30.73
CA ALA A 436 19.63 -40.18 29.58
C ALA A 436 19.64 -40.98 28.26
N PRO A 437 18.84 -40.60 27.24
CA PRO A 437 18.61 -41.42 26.06
C PRO A 437 19.90 -41.85 25.37
N MET A 438 20.82 -40.91 25.13
CA MET A 438 22.05 -41.23 24.39
C MET A 438 22.97 -42.19 25.15
N SER A 439 23.03 -42.06 26.48
CA SER A 439 23.81 -42.97 27.33
C SER A 439 23.23 -44.39 27.33
N VAL A 440 21.90 -44.52 27.40
CA VAL A 440 21.23 -45.81 27.32
C VAL A 440 21.41 -46.43 25.94
N ALA A 441 21.37 -45.62 24.90
CA ALA A 441 21.59 -46.06 23.53
C ALA A 441 23.01 -46.56 23.30
N ASP A 442 24.05 -45.86 23.76
CA ASP A 442 25.43 -46.35 23.70
C ASP A 442 25.59 -47.67 24.46
N GLU A 443 25.02 -47.78 25.67
CA GLU A 443 25.02 -49.03 26.44
C GLU A 443 24.29 -50.15 25.70
N THR A 444 23.15 -49.84 25.10
CA THR A 444 22.35 -50.79 24.32
C THR A 444 23.13 -51.27 23.10
N VAL A 445 23.73 -50.34 22.35
CA VAL A 445 24.55 -50.66 21.19
C VAL A 445 25.71 -51.54 21.64
N GLU A 446 26.47 -51.15 22.66
CA GLU A 446 27.61 -51.94 23.14
C GLU A 446 27.21 -53.34 23.61
N ARG A 447 26.09 -53.44 24.33
CA ARG A 447 25.58 -54.71 24.86
C ARG A 447 25.13 -55.68 23.77
N TYR A 448 24.62 -55.15 22.66
CA TYR A 448 24.03 -55.95 21.58
C TYR A 448 24.86 -55.95 20.29
N ARG A 449 26.01 -55.27 20.27
CA ARG A 449 27.01 -55.25 19.19
C ARG A 449 28.04 -56.37 19.38
N ARG A 450 28.58 -56.93 18.28
CA ARG A 450 29.80 -57.78 18.30
C ARG A 450 31.04 -56.90 18.05
N THR A 451 32.14 -57.04 18.80
CA THR A 451 33.40 -56.26 18.67
C THR A 451 34.53 -57.02 17.93
N PRO A 452 35.56 -56.35 17.32
CA PRO A 452 35.74 -54.89 17.17
C PRO A 452 36.04 -54.35 15.74
N PRO A 453 36.03 -53.00 15.56
CA PRO A 453 36.24 -52.25 14.32
C PRO A 453 37.66 -51.64 14.17
N MET A 454 37.95 -51.10 12.97
CA MET A 454 39.17 -50.38 12.59
C MET A 454 39.58 -49.20 13.51
N PRO A 455 40.86 -48.80 13.52
CA PRO A 455 41.35 -47.67 14.31
C PRO A 455 40.83 -46.32 13.81
N SER A 456 40.51 -45.45 14.76
CA SER A 456 40.15 -44.05 14.59
C SER A 456 41.33 -43.24 14.02
N GLY A 457 41.31 -42.95 12.71
CA GLY A 457 42.35 -42.09 12.13
C GLY A 457 42.17 -41.64 10.67
N PHE A 458 41.26 -42.22 9.89
CA PHE A 458 41.07 -41.83 8.49
C PHE A 458 39.67 -41.26 8.23
N PRO A 459 39.57 -40.14 7.47
CA PRO A 459 38.28 -39.56 7.12
C PRO A 459 37.49 -40.59 6.32
N ARG A 460 36.31 -40.96 6.83
CA ARG A 460 35.41 -41.88 6.13
C ARG A 460 35.10 -41.30 4.75
N PRO A 461 35.23 -42.07 3.65
CA PRO A 461 34.79 -41.61 2.36
C PRO A 461 33.27 -41.48 2.42
N ARG A 462 32.77 -40.24 2.37
CA ARG A 462 31.36 -39.99 2.07
C ARG A 462 31.15 -40.46 0.63
N TYR A 463 30.50 -41.61 0.46
CA TYR A 463 30.02 -42.13 -0.84
C TYR A 463 28.93 -41.22 -1.49
N GLY A 464 28.78 -39.97 -1.05
CA GLY A 464 27.75 -39.02 -1.50
C GLY A 464 28.31 -37.79 -2.21
N ALA A 465 29.45 -37.88 -2.90
CA ALA A 465 30.04 -36.74 -3.61
C ALA A 465 30.35 -37.05 -5.09
N ILE A 466 29.45 -37.77 -5.76
CA ILE A 466 29.35 -37.77 -7.22
C ILE A 466 27.98 -37.13 -7.51
N TYR A 467 27.99 -35.87 -7.92
CA TYR A 467 26.78 -35.10 -8.21
C TYR A 467 26.54 -35.10 -9.72
N ASP A 468 25.28 -35.01 -10.16
CA ASP A 468 24.95 -34.66 -11.55
C ASP A 468 25.74 -33.40 -11.94
N PRO A 469 26.61 -33.45 -12.96
CA PRO A 469 27.43 -32.30 -13.32
C PRO A 469 26.55 -31.16 -13.83
N THR A 470 26.61 -30.01 -13.18
CA THR A 470 25.91 -28.79 -13.59
C THR A 470 26.59 -28.10 -14.78
N ASP A 471 27.86 -28.39 -15.01
CA ASP A 471 28.69 -27.85 -16.09
C ASP A 471 29.84 -28.80 -16.48
N GLU A 472 30.51 -28.49 -17.59
CA GLU A 472 31.61 -29.28 -18.13
C GLU A 472 32.85 -29.31 -17.22
N ALA A 473 33.10 -28.26 -16.44
CA ALA A 473 34.25 -28.19 -15.54
C ALA A 473 34.09 -29.17 -14.36
N SER A 474 32.91 -29.22 -13.76
CA SER A 474 32.52 -30.17 -12.72
C SER A 474 32.58 -31.61 -13.22
N ALA A 475 32.10 -31.89 -14.44
CA ALA A 475 32.20 -33.22 -15.05
C ALA A 475 33.66 -33.69 -15.19
N ARG A 476 34.57 -32.81 -15.64
CA ARG A 476 36.01 -33.12 -15.79
C ARG A 476 36.70 -33.39 -14.45
N GLU A 477 36.37 -32.62 -13.42
CA GLU A 477 36.90 -32.83 -12.06
C GLU A 477 36.46 -34.19 -11.51
N GLN A 478 35.18 -34.55 -11.68
CA GLN A 478 34.65 -35.84 -11.23
C GLN A 478 35.24 -37.03 -12.00
N ILE A 479 35.48 -36.90 -13.30
CA ILE A 479 36.20 -37.91 -14.10
C ILE A 479 37.61 -38.13 -13.55
N THR A 480 38.34 -37.04 -13.26
CA THR A 480 39.71 -37.10 -12.71
C THR A 480 39.72 -37.80 -11.35
N ARG A 481 38.71 -37.52 -10.52
CA ARG A 481 38.55 -38.15 -9.20
C ARG A 481 38.23 -39.65 -9.31
N CYS A 482 37.39 -40.05 -10.26
CA CYS A 482 37.13 -41.47 -10.54
C CYS A 482 38.41 -42.20 -10.96
N GLU A 483 39.23 -41.58 -11.83
CA GLU A 483 40.50 -42.16 -12.27
C GLU A 483 41.51 -42.33 -11.13
N GLN A 484 41.59 -41.36 -10.22
CA GLN A 484 42.44 -41.45 -9.03
C GLN A 484 41.98 -42.57 -8.08
N LEU A 485 40.67 -42.71 -7.86
CA LEU A 485 40.10 -43.76 -7.03
C LEU A 485 40.31 -45.14 -7.64
N ILE A 486 40.10 -45.30 -8.95
CA ILE A 486 40.39 -46.55 -9.66
C ILE A 486 41.86 -46.95 -9.46
N LYS A 487 42.79 -46.01 -9.62
CA LYS A 487 44.22 -46.26 -9.43
C LYS A 487 44.53 -46.71 -8.01
N TYR A 488 43.97 -46.03 -7.01
CA TYR A 488 44.13 -46.35 -5.60
C TYR A 488 43.56 -47.73 -5.23
N THR A 489 42.33 -48.02 -5.65
CA THR A 489 41.68 -49.32 -5.38
C THR A 489 42.43 -50.45 -6.05
N THR A 490 42.94 -50.25 -7.27
CA THR A 490 43.76 -51.24 -7.99
C THR A 490 45.05 -51.55 -7.23
N GLN A 491 45.73 -50.52 -6.70
CA GLN A 491 46.95 -50.69 -5.91
C GLN A 491 46.69 -51.45 -4.60
N ASN A 492 45.54 -51.21 -3.94
CA ASN A 492 45.19 -51.90 -2.70
C ASN A 492 44.78 -53.37 -2.91
N ILE A 493 44.17 -53.70 -4.06
CA ILE A 493 43.93 -55.09 -4.44
C ILE A 493 45.26 -55.81 -4.68
N GLN A 494 46.20 -55.16 -5.39
CA GLN A 494 47.53 -55.73 -5.65
C GLN A 494 48.36 -55.90 -4.37
N ALA A 495 48.17 -55.03 -3.38
CA ALA A 495 48.80 -55.12 -2.07
C ALA A 495 48.11 -56.11 -1.12
N GLY A 496 46.99 -56.74 -1.52
CA GLY A 496 46.22 -57.67 -0.67
C GLY A 496 45.45 -57.00 0.47
N ALA A 497 45.38 -55.66 0.49
CA ALA A 497 44.73 -54.87 1.54
C ALA A 497 43.21 -54.74 1.35
N LEU A 498 42.70 -55.14 0.18
CA LEU A 498 41.28 -55.15 -0.15
C LEU A 498 40.90 -56.50 -0.75
N GLU A 499 39.77 -57.08 -0.33
CA GLU A 499 39.29 -58.33 -0.93
C GLU A 499 39.13 -58.15 -2.44
N ALA A 500 39.80 -59.00 -3.21
CA ALA A 500 39.94 -58.84 -4.66
C ALA A 500 38.59 -58.87 -5.39
N GLN A 501 37.54 -59.44 -4.79
CA GLN A 501 36.19 -59.45 -5.35
C GLN A 501 35.47 -58.11 -5.15
N ILE A 502 35.54 -57.55 -3.93
CA ILE A 502 34.96 -56.24 -3.58
C ILE A 502 35.66 -55.14 -4.36
N GLY A 503 36.99 -55.15 -4.37
CA GLY A 503 37.76 -54.15 -5.10
C GLY A 503 37.51 -54.17 -6.62
N ARG A 504 37.28 -55.35 -7.21
CA ARG A 504 36.93 -55.46 -8.64
C ARG A 504 35.54 -54.90 -8.95
N GLN A 505 34.57 -55.09 -8.04
CA GLN A 505 33.24 -54.53 -8.19
C GLN A 505 33.24 -53.00 -8.04
N GLU A 506 33.99 -52.46 -7.06
CA GLU A 506 34.14 -51.01 -6.89
C GLU A 506 34.82 -50.35 -8.08
N ILE A 507 35.87 -50.97 -8.63
CA ILE A 507 36.52 -50.52 -9.86
C ILE A 507 35.55 -50.53 -11.05
N GLY A 508 34.72 -51.56 -11.18
CA GLY A 508 33.68 -51.65 -12.22
C GLY A 508 32.70 -50.48 -12.17
N ASN A 509 32.15 -50.19 -11.00
CA ASN A 509 31.22 -49.07 -10.80
C ASN A 509 31.88 -47.72 -11.13
N LEU A 510 33.15 -47.51 -10.74
CA LEU A 510 33.87 -46.28 -11.05
C LEU A 510 34.14 -46.11 -12.54
N TYR A 511 34.35 -47.20 -13.29
CA TYR A 511 34.47 -47.15 -14.75
C TYR A 511 33.13 -46.78 -15.41
N GLU A 512 32.02 -47.38 -14.99
CA GLU A 512 30.69 -47.06 -15.51
C GLU A 512 30.33 -45.58 -15.31
N ILE A 513 30.61 -45.04 -14.11
CA ILE A 513 30.37 -43.63 -13.80
C ILE A 513 31.24 -42.72 -14.66
N ARG A 514 32.54 -43.02 -14.77
CA ARG A 514 33.47 -42.23 -15.59
C ARG A 514 33.03 -42.20 -17.06
N ASP A 515 32.60 -43.33 -17.59
CA ASP A 515 32.23 -43.45 -18.99
C ASP A 515 30.87 -42.78 -19.27
N ALA A 516 29.93 -42.83 -18.32
CA ALA A 516 28.69 -42.05 -18.37
C ALA A 516 28.95 -40.53 -18.37
N LEU A 517 29.88 -40.04 -17.52
CA LEU A 517 30.26 -38.63 -17.49
C LEU A 517 30.93 -38.18 -18.81
N ARG A 518 31.74 -39.05 -19.43
CA ARG A 518 32.33 -38.79 -20.76
C ARG A 518 31.27 -38.72 -21.86
N ALA A 519 30.29 -39.62 -21.84
CA ALA A 519 29.17 -39.62 -22.78
C ALA A 519 28.33 -38.33 -22.64
N TRP A 520 28.06 -37.91 -21.40
CA TRP A 520 27.36 -36.65 -21.12
C TRP A 520 28.11 -35.42 -21.65
N MET A 521 29.44 -35.34 -21.45
CA MET A 521 30.24 -34.23 -22.00
C MET A 521 30.20 -34.20 -23.52
N SER A 522 30.29 -35.35 -24.19
CA SER A 522 30.19 -35.44 -25.65
C SER A 522 28.83 -34.93 -26.14
N TYR A 523 27.75 -35.33 -25.49
CA TYR A 523 26.40 -34.88 -25.81
C TYR A 523 26.21 -33.37 -25.58
N SER A 524 26.74 -32.84 -24.47
CA SER A 524 26.68 -31.41 -24.16
C SER A 524 27.40 -30.55 -25.20
N GLN A 525 28.57 -30.99 -25.66
CA GLN A 525 29.33 -30.33 -26.73
C GLN A 525 28.60 -30.36 -28.08
N GLU A 526 27.93 -31.46 -28.40
CA GLU A 526 27.14 -31.60 -29.62
C GLU A 526 25.90 -30.68 -29.59
N GLN A 527 25.22 -30.59 -28.45
CA GLN A 527 24.12 -29.64 -28.24
C GLN A 527 24.58 -28.17 -28.35
N ALA A 528 25.77 -27.84 -27.87
CA ALA A 528 26.34 -26.50 -28.04
C ALA A 528 26.57 -26.18 -29.53
N ARG A 529 27.15 -27.12 -30.29
CA ARG A 529 27.34 -26.96 -31.75
C ARG A 529 26.02 -26.77 -32.48
N TYR A 530 25.00 -27.55 -32.12
CA TYR A 530 23.68 -27.45 -32.75
C TYR A 530 23.03 -26.09 -32.48
N ARG A 531 23.16 -25.53 -31.27
CA ARG A 531 22.68 -24.19 -30.95
C ARG A 531 23.42 -23.10 -31.72
N ASP A 532 24.74 -23.22 -31.86
CA ASP A 532 25.54 -22.29 -32.65
C ASP A 532 25.17 -22.34 -34.15
N GLU A 533 24.88 -23.53 -34.66
CA GLU A 533 24.43 -23.72 -36.03
C GLU A 533 23.02 -23.15 -36.27
N GLN A 534 22.08 -23.36 -35.34
CA GLN A 534 20.77 -22.71 -35.38
C GLN A 534 20.89 -21.19 -35.32
N LYS A 535 21.80 -20.66 -34.50
CA LYS A 535 22.06 -19.22 -34.42
C LYS A 535 22.60 -18.68 -35.75
N ARG A 536 23.53 -19.38 -36.40
CA ARG A 536 24.04 -19.03 -37.74
C ARG A 536 22.95 -19.06 -38.80
N MET A 537 22.08 -20.07 -38.80
CA MET A 537 20.93 -20.14 -39.72
C MET A 537 19.96 -18.96 -39.52
N LEU A 538 19.68 -18.58 -38.25
CA LEU A 538 18.84 -17.42 -37.93
C LEU A 538 19.48 -16.09 -38.35
N GLU A 539 20.80 -15.94 -38.19
CA GLU A 539 21.54 -14.75 -38.63
C GLU A 539 21.57 -14.64 -40.17
N GLN A 540 21.73 -15.76 -40.88
CA GLN A 540 21.62 -15.80 -42.35
C GLN A 540 20.20 -15.49 -42.85
N ALA A 541 19.16 -15.92 -42.13
CA ALA A 541 17.78 -15.63 -42.45
C ALA A 541 17.38 -14.16 -42.20
N ARG A 542 18.10 -13.45 -41.31
CA ARG A 542 17.90 -12.02 -41.02
C ARG A 542 18.69 -11.08 -41.93
N GLY A 543 19.69 -11.59 -42.67
CA GLY A 543 20.52 -10.84 -43.61
C GLY A 543 20.06 -10.90 -45.07
N LYS A 544 18.90 -11.48 -45.34
CA LYS A 544 18.15 -11.44 -46.61
C LYS A 544 16.81 -10.77 -46.35
#